data_AF-A0AAW2WVB3-F1
#
_entry.id   AF-A0AAW2WVB3-F1
#
_cell.length_a   1.000
_cell.length_b   1.000
_cell.length_c   1.000
_cell.angle_alpha   90.00
_cell.angle_beta   90.00
_cell.angle_gamma   90.00
#
_symmetry.space_group_name_H-M   'P 1'
#
loop_
_entity.id
_entity.type
_entity.pdbx_description
1 polymer ?
#
loop_
_entity_poly.entity_id
_entity_poly.type
_entity_poly.pdbx_seq_one_letter_code
_entity_poly.pdbx_strand_id
1 'polypeptide(L)'
;MRKFLWQGSSGRGYAKVSWLQVCKSKEEGGLGIRRVVHMNQALMLKHLWRILQEDTQSIWVQWILLHRLHNQTIWTYSRSTTSWCWKKLVKLSTLLKAGLDYRIGDGRKFKLWTDLWHPREPLLHSFPRGPTINGLPSDSLLMTVLQHGRWNWPSVTDFDIQEIISCLPNIFPQQPDTIIWRSNAGKFNTAAALSLLQPPSPHVLWHRILGGKFKIPRHDLSFGWRYLDVFLLWTGPG
;
A
#
# COMPACT_ATOMS: atom_id res chain seq x y z
N MET A 1 -26.04 -3.35 0.47
CA MET A 1 -25.55 -3.99 -0.77
C MET A 1 -25.88 -5.47 -0.89
N ARG A 2 -25.40 -6.35 0.02
CA ARG A 2 -25.66 -7.81 -0.05
C ARG A 2 -27.16 -8.16 -0.08
N LYS A 3 -27.98 -7.54 0.77
CA LYS A 3 -29.44 -7.74 0.77
C LYS A 3 -30.07 -7.33 -0.57
N PHE A 4 -29.73 -6.15 -1.09
CA PHE A 4 -30.24 -5.67 -2.38
C PHE A 4 -30.03 -6.65 -3.55
N LEU A 5 -28.82 -7.23 -3.69
CA LEU A 5 -28.54 -8.16 -4.79
C LEU A 5 -29.31 -9.48 -4.71
N TRP A 6 -29.61 -9.98 -3.51
CA TRP A 6 -30.18 -11.33 -3.31
C TRP A 6 -31.65 -11.33 -2.86
N GLN A 7 -32.16 -10.19 -2.38
CA GLN A 7 -33.48 -10.08 -1.75
C GLN A 7 -34.42 -9.11 -2.49
N GLY A 8 -33.89 -8.25 -3.38
CA GLY A 8 -34.66 -7.18 -4.00
C GLY A 8 -35.24 -6.21 -2.96
N SER A 9 -36.37 -5.58 -3.28
CA SER A 9 -37.01 -4.55 -2.44
C SER A 9 -37.77 -5.11 -1.24
N SER A 10 -38.24 -6.36 -1.29
CA SER A 10 -39.30 -6.84 -0.39
C SER A 10 -39.17 -8.32 0.06
N GLY A 11 -38.08 -9.01 -0.24
CA GLY A 11 -37.98 -10.47 -0.04
C GLY A 11 -37.16 -10.94 1.16
N ARG A 12 -37.48 -12.13 1.70
CA ARG A 12 -36.55 -12.94 2.50
C ARG A 12 -35.74 -13.83 1.55
N GLY A 13 -34.43 -13.67 1.49
CA GLY A 13 -33.55 -14.46 0.62
C GLY A 13 -32.16 -14.62 1.22
N TYR A 14 -31.57 -15.81 1.09
CA TYR A 14 -30.20 -16.08 1.52
C TYR A 14 -29.22 -15.75 0.40
N ALA A 15 -28.06 -15.19 0.76
CA ALA A 15 -27.02 -14.89 -0.22
C ALA A 15 -26.29 -16.17 -0.61
N LYS A 16 -26.52 -16.63 -1.85
CA LYS A 16 -25.95 -17.87 -2.39
C LYS A 16 -24.43 -17.84 -2.54
N VAL A 17 -23.90 -16.68 -2.89
CA VAL A 17 -22.47 -16.49 -3.18
C VAL A 17 -21.86 -15.55 -2.15
N SER A 18 -20.65 -15.87 -1.70
CA SER A 18 -19.93 -15.01 -0.77
C SER A 18 -19.64 -13.65 -1.41
N TRP A 19 -19.68 -12.58 -0.60
CA TRP A 19 -19.40 -11.23 -1.09
C TRP A 19 -17.98 -11.10 -1.66
N LEU A 20 -17.05 -11.93 -1.20
CA LEU A 20 -15.68 -11.99 -1.72
C LEU A 20 -15.65 -12.44 -3.18
N GLN A 21 -16.39 -13.48 -3.54
CA GLN A 21 -16.45 -13.97 -4.94
C GLN A 21 -17.17 -12.96 -5.85
N VAL A 22 -18.25 -12.34 -5.37
CA VAL A 22 -18.96 -11.28 -6.11
C VAL A 22 -18.04 -10.11 -6.46
N CYS A 23 -17.10 -9.79 -5.58
CA CYS A 23 -16.19 -8.66 -5.76
C CYS A 23 -14.96 -8.93 -6.64
N LYS A 24 -14.72 -10.17 -7.05
CA LYS A 24 -13.66 -10.49 -8.01
C LYS A 24 -13.97 -9.89 -9.38
N SER A 25 -12.95 -9.74 -10.23
CA SER A 25 -13.15 -9.34 -11.62
C SER A 25 -14.01 -10.36 -12.36
N LYS A 26 -14.59 -9.96 -13.50
CA LYS A 26 -15.36 -10.90 -14.33
C LYS A 26 -14.50 -12.06 -14.78
N GLU A 27 -13.24 -11.79 -15.11
CA GLU A 27 -12.29 -12.78 -15.60
C GLU A 27 -11.93 -13.83 -14.54
N GLU A 28 -12.03 -13.47 -13.26
CA GLU A 28 -11.85 -14.33 -12.09
C GLU A 28 -13.17 -14.95 -11.58
N GLY A 29 -14.28 -14.77 -12.32
CA GLY A 29 -15.58 -15.33 -11.99
C GLY A 29 -16.44 -14.50 -11.04
N GLY A 30 -16.10 -13.23 -10.83
CA GLY A 30 -16.92 -12.29 -10.05
C GLY A 30 -17.77 -11.35 -10.90
N LEU A 31 -18.42 -10.38 -10.25
CA LEU A 31 -19.21 -9.32 -10.92
C LEU A 31 -18.40 -8.05 -11.18
N GLY A 32 -17.14 -7.98 -10.74
CA GLY A 32 -16.29 -6.80 -10.84
C GLY A 32 -16.68 -5.67 -9.88
N ILE A 33 -17.51 -5.95 -8.87
CA ILE A 33 -17.96 -4.95 -7.90
C ILE A 33 -16.84 -4.68 -6.89
N ARG A 34 -16.36 -3.43 -6.81
CA ARG A 34 -15.29 -3.08 -5.87
C ARG A 34 -15.77 -3.13 -4.43
N ARG A 35 -14.98 -3.71 -3.53
CA ARG A 35 -15.27 -3.71 -2.08
C ARG A 35 -15.11 -2.29 -1.54
N VAL A 36 -16.16 -1.76 -0.91
CA VAL A 36 -16.14 -0.44 -0.25
C VAL A 36 -14.99 -0.34 0.75
N VAL A 37 -14.73 -1.42 1.50
CA VAL A 37 -13.61 -1.48 2.46
C VAL A 37 -12.27 -1.25 1.77
N HIS A 38 -12.01 -1.93 0.65
CA HIS A 38 -10.75 -1.79 -0.09
C HIS A 38 -10.66 -0.44 -0.81
N MET A 39 -11.78 0.07 -1.33
CA MET A 39 -11.83 1.43 -1.90
C MET A 39 -11.49 2.48 -0.85
N ASN A 40 -12.06 2.36 0.36
CA ASN A 40 -11.75 3.26 1.47
C ASN A 40 -10.26 3.15 1.86
N GLN A 41 -9.71 1.94 1.92
CA GLN A 41 -8.28 1.74 2.16
C GLN A 41 -7.41 2.38 1.08
N ALA A 42 -7.72 2.18 -0.21
CA ALA A 42 -6.99 2.80 -1.31
C ALA A 42 -7.05 4.34 -1.28
N LEU A 43 -8.18 4.91 -0.86
CA LEU A 43 -8.30 6.36 -0.64
C LEU A 43 -7.47 6.83 0.56
N MET A 44 -7.45 6.08 1.67
CA MET A 44 -6.55 6.38 2.79
C MET A 44 -5.07 6.31 2.37
N LEU A 45 -4.70 5.34 1.52
CA LEU A 45 -3.35 5.26 0.93
C LEU A 45 -3.04 6.49 0.06
N LYS A 46 -4.02 7.06 -0.65
CA LYS A 46 -3.85 8.32 -1.39
C LYS A 46 -3.51 9.48 -0.45
N HIS A 47 -4.17 9.57 0.71
CA HIS A 47 -3.85 10.59 1.70
C HIS A 47 -2.46 10.40 2.30
N LEU A 48 -2.09 9.16 2.62
CA LEU A 48 -0.74 8.82 3.07
C LEU A 48 0.33 9.20 2.05
N TRP A 49 0.08 8.93 0.77
CA TRP A 49 0.96 9.33 -0.32
C TRP A 49 1.18 10.84 -0.35
N ARG A 50 0.12 11.65 -0.18
CA ARG A 50 0.24 13.12 -0.12
C ARG A 50 1.05 13.60 1.07
N ILE A 51 0.95 12.91 2.22
CA ILE A 51 1.78 13.19 3.39
C ILE A 51 3.26 12.91 3.08
N LEU A 52 3.58 11.77 2.45
CA LEU A 52 4.96 11.43 2.06
C LEU A 52 5.55 12.37 0.99
N GLN A 53 4.71 12.90 0.11
CA GLN A 53 5.13 13.90 -0.88
C GLN A 53 5.27 15.31 -0.28
N GLU A 54 4.92 15.50 1.00
CA GLU A 54 4.91 16.79 1.67
C GLU A 54 4.14 17.85 0.85
N ASP A 55 2.96 17.45 0.36
CA ASP A 55 2.16 18.25 -0.57
C ASP A 55 1.77 19.62 0.03
N THR A 56 2.49 20.66 -0.38
CA THR A 56 2.34 22.04 0.10
C THR A 56 1.03 22.70 -0.33
N GLN A 57 0.33 22.14 -1.33
CA GLN A 57 -0.97 22.64 -1.77
C GLN A 57 -2.11 22.19 -0.86
N SER A 58 -1.83 21.27 0.08
CA SER A 58 -2.84 20.77 1.01
C SER A 58 -2.58 21.29 2.42
N ILE A 59 -3.41 22.24 2.86
CA ILE A 59 -3.39 22.77 4.24
C ILE A 59 -3.47 21.64 5.27
N TRP A 60 -4.30 20.62 5.01
CA TRP A 60 -4.43 19.45 5.88
C TRP A 60 -3.13 18.63 5.99
N VAL A 61 -2.38 18.48 4.90
CA VAL A 61 -1.07 17.79 4.92
C VAL A 61 -0.08 18.60 5.74
N GLN A 62 0.02 19.91 5.49
CA GLN A 62 0.89 20.82 6.25
C GLN A 62 0.56 20.78 7.75
N TRP A 63 -0.72 20.82 8.08
CA TRP A 63 -1.17 20.73 9.48
C TRP A 63 -0.73 19.42 10.13
N ILE A 64 -0.83 18.28 9.42
CA ILE A 64 -0.36 16.98 9.92
C ILE A 64 1.15 16.98 10.13
N LEU A 65 1.93 17.46 9.16
CA LEU A 65 3.39 17.48 9.24
C LEU A 65 3.84 18.29 10.47
N LEU A 66 3.24 19.48 10.67
CA LEU A 66 3.59 20.39 11.76
C LEU A 66 3.07 19.92 13.14
N HIS A 67 1.79 19.54 13.24
CA HIS A 67 1.13 19.34 14.54
C HIS A 67 1.02 17.87 14.97
N ARG A 68 1.03 16.93 14.02
CA ARG A 68 0.89 15.50 14.33
C ARG A 68 2.21 14.77 14.30
N LEU A 69 2.96 14.91 13.20
CA LEU A 69 4.22 14.21 13.03
C LEU A 69 5.37 14.88 13.79
N HIS A 70 5.41 16.22 13.86
CA HIS A 70 6.38 16.97 14.68
C HIS A 70 7.82 16.46 14.51
N ASN A 71 8.32 16.50 13.26
CA ASN A 71 9.61 15.95 12.82
C ASN A 71 9.77 14.42 12.89
N GLN A 72 8.77 13.65 13.29
CA GLN A 72 8.77 12.20 13.11
C GLN A 72 8.32 11.82 11.70
N THR A 73 8.79 10.67 11.20
CA THR A 73 8.24 10.08 9.98
C THR A 73 7.02 9.24 10.32
N ILE A 74 6.22 8.92 9.32
CA ILE A 74 5.09 8.00 9.51
C ILE A 74 5.53 6.57 9.87
N TRP A 75 6.78 6.24 9.54
CA TRP A 75 7.33 4.89 9.69
C TRP A 75 7.74 4.57 11.11
N THR A 76 8.27 5.56 11.83
CA THR A 76 8.75 5.43 13.21
C THR A 76 7.85 6.15 14.22
N TYR A 77 6.62 6.50 13.82
CA TYR A 77 5.67 7.21 14.68
C TYR A 77 5.21 6.32 15.85
N SER A 78 5.48 6.75 17.09
CA SER A 78 5.30 5.91 18.29
C SER A 78 4.39 6.48 19.39
N ARG A 79 3.68 7.59 19.14
CA ARG A 79 2.87 8.25 20.20
C ARG A 79 1.67 7.40 20.65
N SER A 80 1.61 7.11 21.96
CA SER A 80 0.62 6.24 22.60
C SER A 80 -0.81 6.84 22.61
N THR A 81 -0.91 8.14 22.85
CA THR A 81 -2.18 8.90 22.92
C THR A 81 -2.51 9.51 21.57
N THR A 82 -3.19 8.73 20.73
CA THR A 82 -3.63 9.17 19.40
C THR A 82 -5.05 8.74 19.10
N SER A 83 -5.70 9.48 18.19
CA SER A 83 -7.05 9.16 17.75
C SER A 83 -7.09 7.79 17.06
N TRP A 84 -8.22 7.10 17.21
CA TRP A 84 -8.43 5.79 16.56
C TRP A 84 -8.21 5.85 15.03
N CYS A 85 -8.66 6.94 14.41
CA CYS A 85 -8.47 7.19 12.98
C CYS A 85 -6.98 7.25 12.61
N TRP A 86 -6.16 7.97 13.40
CA TRP A 86 -4.72 8.07 13.17
C TRP A 86 -4.02 6.71 13.33
N LYS A 87 -4.35 5.95 14.38
CA LYS A 87 -3.82 4.59 14.57
C LYS A 87 -4.12 3.69 13.37
N LYS A 88 -5.32 3.78 12.82
CA LYS A 88 -5.73 3.04 11.61
C LYS A 88 -4.95 3.49 10.38
N LEU A 89 -4.73 4.78 10.21
CA LEU A 89 -3.95 5.37 9.11
C LEU A 89 -2.47 4.94 9.18
N VAL A 90 -1.84 5.01 10.36
CA VAL A 90 -0.46 4.52 10.57
C VAL A 90 -0.39 3.03 10.29
N LYS A 91 -1.35 2.22 10.75
CA LYS A 91 -1.39 0.78 10.44
C LYS A 91 -1.47 0.53 8.93
N LEU A 92 -2.24 1.32 8.18
CA LEU A 92 -2.36 1.20 6.72
C LEU A 92 -1.08 1.61 5.98
N SER A 93 -0.23 2.47 6.56
CA SER A 93 1.07 2.82 5.96
C SER A 93 1.94 1.59 5.67
N THR A 94 1.81 0.52 6.46
CA THR A 94 2.52 -0.75 6.23
C THR A 94 2.20 -1.37 4.86
N LEU A 95 0.97 -1.23 4.38
CA LEU A 95 0.56 -1.70 3.05
C LEU A 95 1.08 -0.79 1.94
N LEU A 96 1.26 0.50 2.24
CA LEU A 96 1.81 1.47 1.30
C LEU A 96 3.25 1.10 0.92
N LYS A 97 4.04 0.56 1.85
CA LYS A 97 5.46 0.20 1.65
C LYS A 97 5.70 -0.59 0.36
N ALA A 98 4.85 -1.57 0.07
CA ALA A 98 4.96 -2.42 -1.12
C ALA A 98 4.80 -1.66 -2.46
N GLY A 99 4.11 -0.52 -2.44
CA GLY A 99 3.91 0.35 -3.60
C GLY A 99 4.93 1.47 -3.76
N LEU A 100 5.83 1.65 -2.79
CA LEU A 100 6.82 2.73 -2.80
C LEU A 100 8.15 2.26 -3.38
N ASP A 101 8.85 3.22 -3.96
CA ASP A 101 10.25 3.11 -4.36
C ASP A 101 10.96 4.43 -3.99
N TYR A 102 11.97 4.32 -3.13
CA TYR A 102 12.75 5.44 -2.61
C TYR A 102 14.01 5.58 -3.47
N ARG A 103 14.12 6.70 -4.18
CA ARG A 103 15.28 7.02 -5.03
C ARG A 103 16.17 8.00 -4.30
N ILE A 104 17.35 7.51 -3.96
CA ILE A 104 18.36 8.27 -3.22
C ILE A 104 19.13 9.13 -4.20
N GLY A 105 19.13 10.44 -3.93
CA GLY A 105 19.74 11.46 -4.76
C GLY A 105 20.84 12.19 -4.00
N ASP A 106 20.56 13.44 -3.64
CA ASP A 106 21.45 14.34 -2.91
C ASP A 106 21.44 14.14 -1.38
N GLY A 107 20.54 13.28 -0.86
CA GLY A 107 20.45 12.95 0.56
C GLY A 107 19.85 14.05 1.45
N ARG A 108 19.33 15.13 0.87
CA ARG A 108 18.88 16.31 1.62
C ARG A 108 17.44 16.20 2.12
N LYS A 109 16.66 15.25 1.59
CA LYS A 109 15.24 15.09 1.95
C LYS A 109 15.05 13.99 2.99
N PHE A 110 15.72 12.86 2.80
CA PHE A 110 15.47 11.68 3.62
C PHE A 110 16.20 11.75 4.96
N LYS A 111 15.51 11.36 6.03
CA LYS A 111 16.08 11.17 7.35
C LYS A 111 16.79 9.83 7.41
N LEU A 112 18.04 9.86 7.88
CA LEU A 112 18.92 8.72 7.96
C LEU A 112 18.29 7.55 8.73
N TRP A 113 17.76 7.83 9.92
CA TRP A 113 17.29 6.80 10.84
C TRP A 113 15.83 6.40 10.67
N THR A 114 14.99 7.35 10.26
CA THR A 114 13.53 7.23 10.41
C THR A 114 12.80 7.06 9.08
N ASP A 115 13.42 7.34 7.93
CA ASP A 115 12.80 7.10 6.63
C ASP A 115 13.03 5.67 6.10
N LEU A 116 12.16 5.27 5.17
CA LEU A 116 12.13 3.94 4.55
C LEU A 116 13.05 3.86 3.31
N TRP A 117 14.15 4.61 3.27
CA TRP A 117 15.06 4.59 2.12
C TRP A 117 15.87 3.28 2.04
N HIS A 118 16.11 2.62 3.17
CA HIS A 118 16.78 1.33 3.21
C HIS A 118 15.79 0.21 2.77
N PRO A 119 16.21 -0.79 1.98
CA PRO A 119 15.28 -1.74 1.34
C PRO A 119 14.44 -2.59 2.30
N ARG A 120 14.89 -2.74 3.55
CA ARG A 120 14.23 -3.57 4.56
C ARG A 120 13.24 -2.77 5.37
N GLU A 121 13.74 -1.85 6.19
CA GLU A 121 12.97 -1.02 7.11
C GLU A 121 13.76 0.22 7.53
N PRO A 122 13.15 1.19 8.23
CA PRO A 122 13.89 2.33 8.77
C PRO A 122 14.99 1.84 9.71
N LEU A 123 16.19 2.43 9.60
CA LEU A 123 17.35 1.99 10.36
C LEU A 123 17.14 2.04 11.88
N LEU A 124 16.27 2.92 12.38
CA LEU A 124 15.94 2.98 13.80
C LEU A 124 15.24 1.71 14.32
N HIS A 125 14.57 0.95 13.44
CA HIS A 125 13.93 -0.30 13.83
C HIS A 125 14.93 -1.46 13.90
N SER A 126 15.78 -1.59 12.88
CA SER A 126 16.81 -2.63 12.82
C SER A 126 17.99 -2.34 13.75
N PHE A 127 18.31 -1.06 13.95
CA PHE A 127 19.42 -0.60 14.77
C PHE A 127 19.01 0.56 15.71
N PRO A 128 18.28 0.28 16.80
CA PRO A 128 17.77 1.31 17.71
C PRO A 128 18.84 2.17 18.38
N ARG A 129 20.05 1.62 18.57
CA ARG A 129 21.20 2.33 19.17
C ARG A 129 22.06 3.07 18.14
N GLY A 130 21.69 3.01 16.86
CA GLY A 130 22.46 3.59 15.77
C GLY A 130 22.79 5.07 15.92
N PRO A 131 21.83 5.94 16.29
CA PRO A 131 22.14 7.35 16.52
C PRO A 131 23.25 7.57 17.55
N THR A 132 23.20 6.85 18.67
CA THR A 132 24.18 7.00 19.76
C THR A 132 25.54 6.41 19.39
N ILE A 133 25.57 5.21 18.82
CA ILE A 133 26.81 4.50 18.49
C ILE A 133 27.59 5.21 17.37
N ASN A 134 26.88 5.78 16.39
CA ASN A 134 27.52 6.49 15.27
C ASN A 134 27.79 7.97 15.57
N GLY A 135 27.39 8.47 16.74
CA GLY A 135 27.49 9.90 17.06
C GLY A 135 26.65 10.79 16.15
N LEU A 136 25.58 10.24 15.55
CA LEU A 136 24.73 10.92 14.59
C LEU A 136 23.35 11.17 15.21
N PRO A 137 22.88 12.43 15.33
CA PRO A 137 21.56 12.74 15.88
C PRO A 137 20.42 11.96 15.20
N SER A 138 19.32 11.68 15.94
CA SER A 138 18.17 10.91 15.41
C SER A 138 17.44 11.58 14.24
N ASP A 139 17.60 12.89 14.10
CA ASP A 139 17.09 13.72 13.01
C ASP A 139 18.10 13.97 11.88
N SER A 140 19.26 13.30 11.91
CA SER A 140 20.27 13.36 10.84
C SER A 140 19.66 13.05 9.48
N LEU A 141 20.04 13.83 8.48
CA LEU A 141 19.67 13.61 7.07
C LEU A 141 20.60 12.59 6.42
N LEU A 142 20.17 11.99 5.32
CA LEU A 142 20.93 10.99 4.58
C LEU A 142 22.25 11.55 4.02
N MET A 143 22.28 12.85 3.71
CA MET A 143 23.48 13.56 3.26
C MET A 143 24.65 13.49 4.26
N THR A 144 24.41 13.18 5.54
CA THR A 144 25.50 13.04 6.53
C THR A 144 26.39 11.84 6.25
N VAL A 145 25.84 10.80 5.62
CA VAL A 145 26.55 9.57 5.24
C VAL A 145 26.68 9.41 3.73
N LEU A 146 26.33 10.45 2.95
CA LEU A 146 26.50 10.49 1.50
C LEU A 146 27.49 11.60 1.13
N GLN A 147 28.67 11.20 0.65
CA GLN A 147 29.71 12.13 0.22
C GLN A 147 30.15 11.80 -1.20
N HIS A 148 30.14 12.80 -2.08
CA HIS A 148 30.56 12.65 -3.49
C HIS A 148 29.87 11.49 -4.22
N GLY A 149 28.59 11.25 -3.93
CA GLY A 149 27.81 10.15 -4.53
C GLY A 149 28.19 8.76 -4.05
N ARG A 150 28.86 8.64 -2.89
CA ARG A 150 29.21 7.38 -2.25
C ARG A 150 28.75 7.36 -0.80
N TRP A 151 28.44 6.15 -0.34
CA TRP A 151 28.19 5.89 1.07
C TRP A 151 29.48 6.04 1.87
N ASN A 152 29.48 6.94 2.84
CA ASN A 152 30.56 7.15 3.79
C ASN A 152 30.02 7.06 5.21
N TRP A 153 30.00 5.84 5.74
CA TRP A 153 29.57 5.58 7.11
C TRP A 153 30.73 5.82 8.09
N PRO A 154 30.48 6.43 9.26
CA PRO A 154 31.49 6.49 10.30
C PRO A 154 31.98 5.07 10.63
N SER A 155 33.29 4.92 10.76
CA SER A 155 33.90 3.61 11.04
C SER A 155 33.45 3.13 12.41
N VAL A 156 32.52 2.18 12.40
CA VAL A 156 32.01 1.54 13.60
C VAL A 156 32.09 0.04 13.36
N THR A 157 32.77 -0.65 14.26
CA THR A 157 33.12 -2.08 14.20
C THR A 157 31.96 -3.01 14.52
N ASP A 158 30.73 -2.49 14.54
CA ASP A 158 29.56 -3.23 14.96
C ASP A 158 29.00 -4.07 13.81
N PHE A 159 28.53 -5.28 14.13
CA PHE A 159 27.97 -6.21 13.14
C PHE A 159 26.76 -5.61 12.43
N ASP A 160 26.02 -4.75 13.15
CA ASP A 160 24.82 -4.07 12.66
C ASP A 160 25.10 -3.18 11.43
N ILE A 161 26.31 -2.60 11.31
CA ILE A 161 26.68 -1.79 10.14
C ILE A 161 27.05 -2.65 8.95
N GLN A 162 27.63 -3.82 9.16
CA GLN A 162 27.90 -4.74 8.06
C GLN A 162 26.62 -5.18 7.38
N GLU A 163 25.56 -5.40 8.15
CA GLU A 163 24.23 -5.72 7.62
C GLU A 163 23.67 -4.56 6.78
N ILE A 164 23.80 -3.31 7.25
CA ILE A 164 23.38 -2.12 6.50
C ILE A 164 24.16 -2.02 5.18
N ILE A 165 25.49 -2.09 5.25
CA ILE A 165 26.38 -1.96 4.08
C ILE A 165 26.07 -3.03 3.02
N SER A 166 25.71 -4.25 3.45
CA SER A 166 25.44 -5.37 2.54
C SER A 166 24.27 -5.12 1.57
N CYS A 167 23.35 -4.19 1.92
CA CYS A 167 22.09 -4.00 1.20
C CYS A 167 21.84 -2.52 0.82
N LEU A 168 22.89 -1.71 0.69
CA LEU A 168 22.73 -0.28 0.39
C LEU A 168 22.15 -0.06 -1.02
N PRO A 169 21.16 0.84 -1.19
CA PRO A 169 20.63 1.15 -2.52
C PRO A 169 21.63 1.92 -3.38
N ASN A 170 21.37 1.90 -4.69
CA ASN A 170 22.07 2.77 -5.64
C ASN A 170 21.75 4.25 -5.37
N ILE A 171 22.77 5.10 -5.55
CA ILE A 171 22.67 6.56 -5.40
C ILE A 171 22.64 7.21 -6.79
N PHE A 172 21.80 8.22 -6.95
CA PHE A 172 21.68 9.03 -8.16
C PHE A 172 22.07 10.49 -7.85
N PRO A 173 23.38 10.78 -7.67
CA PRO A 173 23.85 12.01 -7.02
C PRO A 173 23.51 13.32 -7.76
N GLN A 174 23.13 13.24 -9.03
CA GLN A 174 22.74 14.40 -9.85
C GLN A 174 21.24 14.73 -9.75
N GLN A 175 20.47 13.95 -9.00
CA GLN A 175 19.03 14.10 -8.83
C GLN A 175 18.68 14.37 -7.36
N PRO A 176 17.58 15.07 -7.07
CA PRO A 176 17.09 15.19 -5.70
C PRO A 176 16.52 13.86 -5.21
N ASP A 177 16.52 13.67 -3.90
CA ASP A 177 15.80 12.57 -3.24
C ASP A 177 14.32 12.56 -3.62
N THR A 178 13.82 11.43 -4.14
CA THR A 178 12.43 11.31 -4.57
C THR A 178 11.78 10.00 -4.12
N ILE A 179 10.51 10.09 -3.74
CA ILE A 179 9.67 8.92 -3.49
C ILE A 179 8.78 8.78 -4.71
N ILE A 180 8.80 7.63 -5.36
CA ILE A 180 7.96 7.35 -6.51
C ILE A 180 7.03 6.17 -6.25
N TRP A 181 5.91 6.13 -6.95
CA TRP A 181 5.06 4.95 -6.97
C TRP A 181 5.67 3.90 -7.90
N ARG A 182 5.81 2.66 -7.44
CA ARG A 182 6.48 1.58 -8.19
C ARG A 182 5.81 1.28 -9.55
N SER A 183 4.51 1.54 -9.65
CA SER A 183 3.75 1.37 -10.89
C SER A 183 3.37 2.73 -11.49
N ASN A 184 2.78 2.71 -12.69
CA ASN A 184 2.18 3.89 -13.30
C ASN A 184 3.14 5.09 -13.44
N ALA A 185 4.36 4.82 -13.93
CA ALA A 185 5.39 5.83 -14.20
C ALA A 185 5.69 6.76 -13.01
N GLY A 186 5.72 6.21 -11.78
CA GLY A 186 6.05 6.98 -10.58
C GLY A 186 4.89 7.74 -9.95
N LYS A 187 3.71 7.78 -10.58
CA LYS A 187 2.55 8.54 -10.12
C LYS A 187 1.54 7.65 -9.40
N PHE A 188 1.13 8.07 -8.20
CA PHE A 188 0.11 7.37 -7.43
C PHE A 188 -1.21 7.28 -8.21
N ASN A 189 -1.79 6.09 -8.23
CA ASN A 189 -3.11 5.83 -8.78
C ASN A 189 -3.91 4.93 -7.82
N THR A 190 -5.17 5.27 -7.59
CA THR A 190 -6.08 4.50 -6.73
C THR A 190 -6.31 3.08 -7.26
N ALA A 191 -6.29 2.86 -8.57
CA ALA A 191 -6.42 1.53 -9.15
C ALA A 191 -5.20 0.64 -8.85
N ALA A 192 -3.99 1.20 -8.92
CA ALA A 192 -2.77 0.50 -8.56
C ALA A 192 -2.73 0.20 -7.05
N ALA A 193 -3.12 1.17 -6.21
CA ALA A 193 -3.25 0.96 -4.77
C ALA A 193 -4.31 -0.11 -4.43
N LEU A 194 -5.40 -0.19 -5.19
CA LEU A 194 -6.41 -1.24 -5.02
C LEU A 194 -5.86 -2.62 -5.36
N SER A 195 -5.00 -2.71 -6.38
CA SER A 195 -4.36 -3.97 -6.79
C SER A 195 -3.43 -4.52 -5.69
N LEU A 196 -2.81 -3.66 -4.89
CA LEU A 196 -2.05 -4.07 -3.69
C LEU A 196 -2.93 -4.71 -2.61
N LEU A 197 -4.21 -4.32 -2.53
CA LEU A 197 -5.18 -4.82 -1.55
C LEU A 197 -5.94 -6.07 -2.05
N GLN A 198 -5.89 -6.32 -3.35
CA GLN A 198 -6.59 -7.40 -4.03
C GLN A 198 -5.63 -8.10 -4.99
N PRO A 199 -4.81 -9.05 -4.49
CA PRO A 199 -3.99 -9.85 -5.38
C PRO A 199 -4.86 -10.61 -6.38
N PRO A 200 -4.42 -10.74 -7.64
CA PRO A 200 -5.18 -11.42 -8.67
C PRO A 200 -5.44 -12.88 -8.30
N SER A 201 -6.64 -13.35 -8.60
CA SER A 201 -7.06 -14.73 -8.52
C SER A 201 -6.89 -15.41 -9.89
N PRO A 202 -6.85 -16.75 -9.97
CA PRO A 202 -6.81 -17.44 -11.25
C PRO A 202 -8.04 -17.10 -12.10
N HIS A 203 -7.81 -16.89 -13.39
CA HIS A 203 -8.87 -16.63 -14.36
C HIS A 203 -9.70 -17.90 -14.58
N VAL A 204 -11.01 -17.73 -14.75
CA VAL A 204 -11.94 -18.83 -14.99
C VAL A 204 -12.40 -18.82 -16.44
N LEU A 205 -12.34 -19.94 -17.16
CA LEU A 205 -12.65 -19.96 -18.61
C LEU A 205 -14.11 -19.58 -18.92
N TRP A 206 -15.03 -19.87 -18.01
CA TRP A 206 -16.46 -19.63 -18.19
C TRP A 206 -16.86 -18.15 -18.20
N HIS A 207 -15.98 -17.22 -17.77
CA HIS A 207 -16.31 -15.79 -17.83
C HIS A 207 -16.59 -15.32 -19.27
N ARG A 208 -15.94 -15.94 -20.27
CA ARG A 208 -16.14 -15.64 -21.70
C ARG A 208 -17.53 -16.07 -22.17
N ILE A 209 -18.06 -17.15 -21.60
CA ILE A 209 -19.40 -17.67 -21.91
C ILE A 209 -20.47 -16.66 -21.47
N LEU A 210 -20.31 -16.10 -20.26
CA LEU A 210 -21.21 -15.08 -19.71
C LEU A 210 -21.05 -13.70 -20.36
N GLY A 211 -19.89 -13.40 -20.95
CA GLY A 211 -19.60 -12.15 -21.65
C GLY A 211 -19.97 -12.16 -23.14
N GLY A 212 -20.25 -13.33 -23.71
CA GLY A 212 -20.55 -13.53 -25.14
C GLY A 212 -22.00 -13.17 -25.53
N LYS A 213 -22.44 -13.66 -26.70
CA LYS A 213 -23.79 -13.40 -27.27
C LYS A 213 -24.96 -13.84 -26.36
N PHE A 214 -24.71 -14.65 -25.34
CA PHE A 214 -25.65 -14.96 -24.27
C PHE A 214 -25.67 -13.85 -23.21
N LYS A 215 -26.24 -12.69 -23.56
CA LYS A 215 -26.51 -11.62 -22.59
C LYS A 215 -27.62 -12.08 -21.64
N ILE A 216 -27.25 -12.58 -20.47
CA ILE A 216 -28.21 -12.74 -19.37
C ILE A 216 -28.77 -11.35 -19.06
N PRO A 217 -30.10 -11.16 -19.06
CA PRO A 217 -30.72 -9.86 -18.80
C PRO A 217 -30.24 -9.30 -17.46
N ARG A 218 -29.94 -8.00 -17.41
CA ARG A 218 -29.36 -7.33 -16.22
C ARG A 218 -30.24 -7.43 -14.96
N HIS A 219 -31.54 -7.66 -15.14
CA HIS A 219 -32.51 -7.87 -14.05
C HIS A 219 -32.57 -9.32 -13.55
N ASP A 220 -31.83 -10.24 -14.18
CA ASP A 220 -31.94 -11.70 -13.96
C ASP A 220 -30.62 -12.32 -13.49
N LEU A 221 -29.83 -11.53 -12.74
CA LEU A 221 -28.59 -11.96 -12.11
C LEU A 221 -28.78 -13.21 -11.24
N SER A 222 -29.95 -13.36 -10.60
CA SER A 222 -30.31 -14.54 -9.80
C SER A 222 -30.43 -15.84 -10.61
N PHE A 223 -30.83 -15.75 -11.89
CA PHE A 223 -30.94 -16.91 -12.79
C PHE A 223 -29.58 -17.34 -13.36
N GLY A 224 -28.70 -16.40 -13.70
CA GLY A 224 -27.34 -16.73 -14.13
C GLY A 224 -26.55 -17.54 -13.10
N TRP A 225 -26.73 -17.22 -11.82
CA TRP A 225 -26.09 -17.96 -10.73
C TRP A 225 -26.73 -19.33 -10.44
N ARG A 226 -28.02 -19.55 -10.79
CA ARG A 226 -28.63 -20.89 -10.71
C ARG A 226 -28.00 -21.87 -11.71
N TYR A 227 -27.58 -21.40 -12.89
CA TYR A 227 -26.81 -22.22 -13.84
C TYR A 227 -25.35 -22.42 -13.42
N LEU A 228 -24.74 -21.44 -12.71
CA LEU A 228 -23.41 -21.58 -12.11
C LEU A 228 -23.38 -22.49 -10.89
N ASP A 229 -24.46 -22.57 -10.09
CA ASP A 229 -24.58 -23.55 -8.99
C ASP A 229 -24.47 -24.99 -9.57
N VAL A 230 -25.07 -25.25 -10.74
CA VAL A 230 -24.97 -26.54 -11.45
C VAL A 230 -23.56 -26.80 -11.99
N PHE A 231 -22.86 -25.76 -12.47
CA PHE A 231 -21.49 -25.90 -12.98
C PHE A 231 -20.43 -26.02 -11.87
N LEU A 232 -20.57 -25.29 -10.76
CA LEU A 232 -19.67 -25.34 -9.61
C LEU A 232 -19.81 -26.67 -8.84
N LEU A 233 -20.99 -27.29 -8.84
CA LEU A 233 -21.19 -28.66 -8.35
C LEU A 233 -20.49 -29.72 -9.22
N TRP A 234 -20.20 -29.41 -10.49
CA TRP A 234 -19.55 -30.34 -11.42
C TRP A 234 -18.02 -30.18 -11.49
N THR A 235 -17.47 -29.07 -11.00
CA THR A 235 -16.02 -28.77 -11.05
C THR A 235 -15.34 -28.71 -9.67
N GLY A 236 -15.98 -29.21 -8.61
CA GLY A 236 -15.31 -29.39 -7.31
C GLY A 236 -14.31 -30.56 -7.39
N PRO A 237 -13.12 -30.45 -6.78
CA PRO A 237 -12.22 -31.60 -6.67
C PRO A 237 -12.89 -32.66 -5.79
N GLY A 238 -13.05 -33.87 -6.34
CA GLY A 238 -13.30 -35.07 -5.54
C GLY A 238 -12.10 -35.44 -4.69
#